data_AF-A0A060CN39-F1
#
_entry.id   AF-A0A060CN39-F1
#
_cell.length_a   1.000
_cell.length_b   1.000
_cell.length_c   1.000
_cell.angle_alpha   90.00
_cell.angle_beta   90.00
_cell.angle_gamma   90.00
#
_symmetry.space_group_name_H-M   'P 1'
#
loop_
_entity.id
_entity.type
_entity.pdbx_description
1 polymer ?
#
loop_
_entity_poly.entity_id
_entity_poly.type
_entity_poly.pdbx_seq_one_letter_code
_entity_poly.pdbx_strand_id
1 'polypeptide(L)'
;WYSGWTGTYGLGEQMSALEVMQNLRIRDRPAPCTNSTCGTSQGDGAAGTQQSQTNLSPLTIDKGDEAGAAIITVVVGATIVGAFAWTVL
;
A
#
# COMPACT_ATOMS: atom_id res chain seq x y z
N TRP A 1 19.03 -12.00 30.83
CA TRP A 1 19.10 -10.81 29.99
C TRP A 1 17.82 -10.75 29.17
N TYR A 2 16.88 -9.88 29.54
CA TYR A 2 15.63 -9.71 28.80
C TYR A 2 15.95 -8.86 27.57
N SER A 3 16.10 -9.48 26.40
CA SER A 3 16.14 -8.74 25.14
C SER A 3 14.73 -8.17 24.95
N GLY A 4 14.60 -6.86 25.17
CA GLY A 4 13.34 -6.16 25.18
C GLY A 4 12.45 -6.41 23.96
N TRP A 5 11.18 -6.08 24.13
CA TRP A 5 10.14 -6.10 23.09
C TRP A 5 10.63 -5.42 21.80
N THR A 6 10.72 -6.18 20.71
CA THR A 6 11.39 -5.82 19.45
C THR A 6 10.58 -4.91 18.52
N GLY A 7 9.69 -4.06 19.04
CA GLY A 7 9.06 -2.99 18.24
C GLY A 7 8.06 -3.42 17.16
N THR A 8 7.86 -4.73 16.95
CA THR A 8 7.25 -5.29 15.74
C THR A 8 5.82 -5.80 15.95
N TYR A 9 5.39 -6.05 17.19
CA TYR A 9 4.08 -6.63 17.52
C TYR A 9 3.52 -6.00 18.79
N GLY A 10 2.26 -5.60 18.88
CA GLY A 10 1.72 -4.96 20.10
C GLY A 10 1.15 -3.55 19.89
N LEU A 11 1.27 -3.01 18.67
CA LEU A 11 0.73 -1.68 18.32
C LEU A 11 -0.79 -1.65 18.43
N GLY A 12 -1.48 -2.73 18.03
CA GLY A 12 -2.92 -2.85 18.15
C GLY A 12 -3.35 -2.88 19.60
N GLU A 13 -2.66 -3.67 20.43
CA GLU A 13 -2.92 -3.82 21.85
C GLU A 13 -2.67 -2.51 22.62
N GLN A 14 -1.60 -1.78 22.26
CA GLN A 14 -1.33 -0.45 22.81
C GLN A 14 -2.38 0.58 22.34
N MET A 15 -2.83 0.52 21.09
CA MET A 15 -3.89 1.39 20.55
C MET A 15 -5.25 1.10 21.22
N SER A 16 -5.60 -0.17 21.44
CA SER A 16 -6.81 -0.58 22.15
C SER A 16 -6.77 -0.15 23.62
N ALA A 17 -5.64 -0.31 24.29
CA ALA A 17 -5.48 0.20 25.66
C ALA A 17 -5.65 1.72 25.71
N LEU A 18 -5.07 2.45 24.76
CA LEU A 18 -5.22 3.91 24.65
C LEU A 18 -6.67 4.33 24.38
N GLU A 19 -7.38 3.62 23.52
CA GLU A 19 -8.79 3.86 23.21
C GLU A 19 -9.66 3.75 24.48
N VAL A 20 -9.47 2.69 25.27
CA VAL A 20 -10.23 2.50 26.51
C VAL A 20 -9.94 3.62 27.52
N MET A 21 -8.65 3.95 27.71
CA MET A 21 -8.25 5.03 28.61
C MET A 21 -8.88 6.38 28.20
N GLN A 22 -8.91 6.68 26.89
CA GLN A 22 -9.53 7.90 26.38
C GLN A 22 -11.06 7.90 26.52
N ASN A 23 -11.73 6.75 26.29
CA ASN A 23 -13.18 6.62 26.41
C ASN A 23 -13.70 6.81 27.83
N LEU A 24 -12.90 6.51 28.86
CA LEU A 24 -13.26 6.79 30.25
C LEU A 24 -13.54 8.29 30.50
N ARG A 25 -12.97 9.18 29.67
CA ARG A 25 -13.15 10.63 29.72
C ARG A 25 -14.30 11.14 28.85
N ILE A 26 -15.16 10.27 28.32
CA ILE A 26 -16.25 10.68 27.42
C ILE A 26 -17.19 11.75 28.03
N ARG A 27 -17.39 11.72 29.35
CA ARG A 27 -18.22 12.70 30.07
C ARG A 27 -17.62 14.10 30.16
N ASP A 28 -16.31 14.23 30.01
CA ASP A 28 -15.61 15.53 30.05
C ASP A 28 -15.49 16.16 28.65
N ARG A 29 -16.05 15.53 27.62
CA ARG A 29 -15.97 15.99 26.22
C ARG A 29 -17.35 16.43 25.72
N PRO A 30 -17.42 17.49 24.89
CA PRO A 30 -18.67 17.90 24.27
C PRO A 30 -19.15 16.84 23.27
N ALA A 31 -20.44 16.91 22.93
CA ALA A 31 -21.01 16.06 21.89
C ALA A 31 -20.30 16.27 20.52
N PRO A 32 -20.33 15.27 19.63
CA PRO A 32 -19.75 15.40 18.29
C PRO A 32 -20.25 16.63 17.53
N CYS A 33 -19.35 17.34 16.87
CA CYS A 33 -19.70 18.52 16.08
C CYS A 33 -20.57 18.13 14.87
N THR A 34 -21.54 18.98 14.58
CA THR A 34 -22.33 18.98 13.34
C THR A 34 -21.82 20.06 12.38
N ASN A 35 -22.32 20.06 11.14
CA ASN A 35 -22.01 21.10 10.14
C ASN A 35 -22.36 22.53 10.63
N SER A 36 -23.37 22.68 11.48
CA SER A 36 -23.83 23.97 11.98
C SER A 36 -23.23 24.38 13.33
N THR A 37 -22.36 23.56 13.92
CA THR A 37 -21.78 23.83 15.24
C THR A 37 -20.27 24.03 15.15
N CYS A 38 -19.46 23.19 15.79
CA CYS A 38 -18.01 23.36 15.90
C CYS A 38 -17.21 22.68 14.76
N GLY A 39 -17.87 22.24 13.69
CA GLY A 39 -17.22 21.59 12.55
C GLY A 39 -16.55 22.61 11.64
N THR A 40 -15.23 22.52 11.47
CA THR A 40 -14.46 23.34 10.50
C THR A 40 -14.09 22.56 9.22
N SER A 41 -14.36 21.26 9.19
CA SER A 41 -14.14 20.42 8.02
C SER A 41 -15.14 20.76 6.91
N GLN A 42 -14.66 20.98 5.70
CA GLN A 42 -15.51 21.24 4.53
C GLN A 42 -15.74 19.95 3.72
N GLY A 43 -16.99 19.69 3.38
CA GLY A 43 -17.35 18.60 2.48
C GLY A 43 -17.03 18.93 1.02
N ASP A 44 -16.74 17.91 0.23
CA ASP A 44 -16.62 17.99 -1.22
C ASP A 44 -17.77 17.18 -1.84
N GLY A 45 -18.65 17.85 -2.60
CA GLY A 45 -19.79 17.23 -3.26
C GLY A 45 -19.42 16.25 -4.37
N ALA A 46 -18.18 16.29 -4.84
CA ALA A 46 -17.63 15.35 -5.81
C ALA A 46 -16.72 14.28 -5.15
N ALA A 47 -16.64 14.23 -3.82
CA ALA A 47 -15.87 13.20 -3.11
C ALA A 47 -16.32 11.79 -3.55
N GLY A 48 -15.38 10.98 -4.04
CA GLY A 48 -15.63 9.63 -4.54
C GLY A 48 -16.15 9.54 -5.99
N THR A 49 -16.53 10.65 -6.62
CA THR A 49 -16.92 10.69 -8.05
C THR A 49 -15.86 11.34 -8.93
N GLN A 50 -14.91 12.07 -8.35
CA GLN A 50 -13.74 12.54 -9.08
C GLN A 50 -12.92 11.32 -9.51
N GLN A 51 -12.73 11.18 -10.82
CA GLN A 51 -11.69 10.29 -11.32
C GLN A 51 -10.36 10.87 -10.85
N SER A 52 -9.67 10.14 -9.97
CA SER A 52 -8.26 10.41 -9.75
C SER A 52 -7.60 10.39 -11.12
N GLN A 53 -6.76 11.38 -11.41
CA GLN A 53 -5.96 11.39 -12.63
C GLN A 53 -5.03 10.18 -12.57
N THR A 54 -5.51 9.00 -12.97
CA THR A 54 -4.69 7.85 -13.34
C THR A 54 -4.09 8.07 -14.73
N ASN A 55 -3.93 9.33 -15.16
CA ASN A 55 -3.00 9.75 -16.19
C ASN A 55 -1.57 9.47 -15.69
N LEU A 56 -1.29 8.19 -15.43
CA LEU A 56 0.02 7.64 -15.69
C LEU A 56 0.27 8.03 -17.15
N SER A 57 1.32 8.82 -17.41
CA SER A 57 1.74 9.09 -18.78
C SER A 57 1.70 7.79 -19.57
N PRO A 58 1.20 7.80 -20.83
CA PRO A 58 1.23 6.61 -21.65
C PRO A 58 2.64 6.02 -21.59
N LEU A 59 2.74 4.75 -21.18
CA LEU A 59 4.02 4.08 -20.98
C LEU A 59 4.78 4.12 -22.31
N THR A 60 5.77 5.00 -22.40
CA THR A 60 6.64 5.12 -23.57
C THR A 60 7.64 3.97 -23.55
N ILE A 61 7.29 2.90 -24.26
CA ILE A 61 8.19 1.80 -24.58
C ILE A 61 9.14 2.29 -25.68
N ASP A 62 10.42 2.39 -25.36
CA ASP A 62 11.44 2.70 -26.36
C ASP A 62 11.87 1.41 -27.09
N LYS A 63 12.51 1.56 -28.25
CA LYS A 63 13.07 0.43 -29.02
C LYS A 63 14.14 -0.34 -28.25
N GLY A 64 14.78 0.29 -27.27
CA GLY A 64 15.68 -0.37 -26.32
C GLY A 64 14.98 -1.41 -25.44
N ASP A 65 13.78 -1.10 -24.93
CA ASP A 65 13.02 -2.01 -24.06
C ASP A 65 12.51 -3.23 -24.83
N GLU A 66 12.06 -3.02 -26.08
CA GLU A 66 11.64 -4.08 -26.99
C GLU A 66 12.79 -5.04 -27.31
N ALA A 67 13.99 -4.51 -27.57
CA ALA A 67 15.18 -5.31 -27.82
C ALA A 67 15.65 -6.07 -26.56
N GLY A 68 15.65 -5.42 -25.39
CA GLY A 68 16.03 -6.05 -24.12
C GLY A 68 15.11 -7.21 -23.74
N ALA A 69 13.80 -7.03 -23.91
CA ALA A 69 12.80 -8.08 -23.67
C ALA A 69 13.01 -9.30 -24.59
N ALA A 70 13.31 -9.07 -25.87
CA ALA A 70 13.57 -10.15 -26.82
C ALA A 70 14.82 -10.95 -26.46
N ILE A 71 15.92 -10.27 -26.10
CA ILE A 71 17.18 -10.92 -25.73
C ILE A 71 17.00 -11.81 -24.50
N ILE A 72 16.37 -11.29 -23.44
CA ILE A 72 16.10 -12.06 -22.22
C ILE A 72 15.25 -13.30 -22.53
N THR A 73 14.23 -13.15 -23.37
CA THR A 73 13.36 -14.27 -23.76
C THR A 73 14.13 -15.38 -24.47
N VAL A 74 15.02 -15.02 -25.40
CA VAL A 74 15.87 -15.98 -26.12
C VAL A 74 16.86 -16.66 -25.19
N VAL A 75 17.52 -15.91 -24.30
CA VAL A 75 18.50 -16.47 -23.35
C VAL A 75 17.83 -17.46 -22.39
N VAL A 76 16.70 -17.09 -21.80
CA VAL A 76 15.94 -17.97 -20.91
C VAL A 76 15.39 -19.18 -21.67
N GLY A 77 14.89 -18.99 -22.90
CA GLY A 77 14.44 -20.10 -23.74
C GLY A 77 15.56 -21.09 -24.06
N ALA A 78 16.76 -20.59 -24.40
CA ALA A 78 17.91 -21.41 -24.72
C ALA A 78 18.44 -22.19 -23.50
N THR A 79 18.45 -21.59 -22.31
CA THR A 79 18.88 -22.30 -21.08
C THR A 79 17.89 -23.41 -20.71
N ILE A 80 16.59 -23.18 -20.86
CA ILE A 80 15.57 -24.21 -20.63
C ILE A 80 15.75 -25.38 -21.60
N VAL A 81 15.86 -25.11 -22.91
CA VAL A 81 16.07 -26.16 -23.91
C VAL A 81 17.40 -26.90 -23.68
N GLY A 82 18.46 -26.17 -23.34
CA GLY A 82 19.76 -26.76 -23.01
C GLY A 82 19.71 -27.67 -21.78
N ALA A 83 18.99 -27.28 -20.73
CA ALA A 83 18.81 -28.11 -19.54
C ALA A 83 18.02 -29.40 -19.84
N PHE A 84 16.96 -29.31 -20.65
CA PHE A 84 16.23 -30.49 -21.12
C PHE A 84 17.10 -31.39 -22.01
N ALA A 85 17.86 -30.82 -22.94
CA ALA A 85 18.76 -31.60 -23.78
C ALA A 85 19.84 -32.32 -22.95
N TRP A 86 20.44 -31.64 -21.96
CA TRP A 86 21.47 -32.21 -21.07
C TRP A 86 20.95 -33.38 -20.22
N THR A 87 19.68 -33.36 -19.81
CA THR A 87 19.12 -34.41 -18.96
C THR A 87 18.67 -35.66 -19.74
N VAL A 88 18.45 -35.52 -21.05
CA VAL A 88 18.06 -36.62 -21.94
C VAL A 88 19.28 -37.33 -22.54
N LEU A 89 20.43 -36.65 -22.59
CA LEU A 89 21.71 -37.15 -23.12
C LEU A 89 22.51 -37.82 -22.00
#